data_AF-A0A969IL99-F1
#
_entry.id   AF-A0A969IL99-F1
#
_cell.length_a   1.000
_cell.length_b   1.000
_cell.length_c   1.000
_cell.angle_alpha   90.00
_cell.angle_beta   90.00
_cell.angle_gamma   90.00
#
_symmetry.space_group_name_H-M   'P 1'
#
loop_
_entity.id
_entity.type
_entity.pdbx_description
1 polymer ?
#
loop_
_entity_poly.entity_id
_entity_poly.type
_entity_poly.pdbx_seq_one_letter_code
_entity_poly.pdbx_strand_id
1 'polypeptide(L)'
;MFYAGKLLSHLNVLPPDEQSALISLLSINRNAAVLIDSDRYQGKPGGKKPRMRLNETKRRIKEEIEATQGFVWVTEGREVENYTPIEVYARAVGKVAPEVDQYEQIVELPLLAECKGNKVALAHKVAPLTNLEDLKGHLDLWMRLDLLCHQIRRWNGN
;
A
#
# COMPACT_ATOMS: atom_id res chain seq x y z
N MET A 1 -14.75 5.55 -4.36
CA MET A 1 -14.27 4.92 -5.59
C MET A 1 -12.87 4.40 -5.32
N PHE A 2 -12.62 3.09 -5.47
CA PHE A 2 -11.31 2.49 -5.17
C PHE A 2 -10.58 2.19 -6.48
N TYR A 3 -9.35 2.67 -6.62
CA TYR A 3 -8.48 2.41 -7.77
C TYR A 3 -7.26 1.61 -7.30
N ALA A 4 -6.93 0.50 -7.99
CA ALA A 4 -5.81 -0.37 -7.62
C ALA A 4 -4.99 -0.84 -8.83
N GLY A 5 -3.70 -1.12 -8.62
CA GLY A 5 -2.82 -1.80 -9.57
C GLY A 5 -2.23 -0.95 -10.70
N LYS A 6 -1.93 -1.60 -11.84
CA LYS A 6 -1.30 -1.02 -13.05
C LYS A 6 -2.14 0.08 -13.71
N LEU A 7 -3.38 0.29 -13.26
CA LEU A 7 -4.24 1.40 -13.68
C LEU A 7 -3.60 2.76 -13.39
N LEU A 8 -2.75 2.92 -12.37
CA LEU A 8 -1.96 4.15 -12.20
C LEU A 8 -1.08 4.47 -13.42
N SER A 9 -0.56 3.44 -14.11
CA SER A 9 0.21 3.62 -15.35
C SER A 9 -0.65 3.75 -16.62
N HIS A 10 -1.91 3.29 -16.57
CA HIS A 10 -2.89 3.41 -17.67
C HIS A 10 -3.81 4.63 -17.55
N LEU A 11 -3.62 5.49 -16.55
CA LEU A 11 -4.20 6.83 -16.54
C LEU A 11 -3.52 7.77 -17.56
N ASN A 12 -2.41 7.34 -18.16
CA ASN A 12 -1.70 8.06 -19.24
C ASN A 12 -2.12 7.53 -20.63
N VAL A 13 -3.38 7.67 -21.05
CA VAL A 13 -3.78 7.42 -22.45
C VAL A 13 -4.07 8.74 -23.17
N LEU A 14 -3.22 9.77 -23.03
CA LEU A 14 -3.32 10.98 -23.86
C LEU A 14 -1.93 11.58 -24.19
N PRO A 15 -1.82 12.33 -25.31
CA PRO A 15 -0.55 12.76 -25.92
C PRO A 15 0.28 13.73 -25.04
N PRO A 16 1.52 14.09 -25.45
CA PRO A 16 2.60 14.65 -24.60
C PRO A 16 2.35 15.96 -23.84
N ASP A 17 1.16 16.55 -23.91
CA ASP A 17 0.84 17.85 -23.30
C ASP A 17 0.05 17.70 -21.97
N GLU A 18 -0.37 16.49 -21.60
CA GLU A 18 -1.19 16.23 -20.41
C GLU A 18 -0.42 15.52 -19.29
N GLN A 19 0.36 16.27 -18.52
CA GLN A 19 0.82 15.84 -17.19
C GLN A 19 -0.31 15.76 -16.13
N SER A 20 -1.58 15.86 -16.54
CA SER A 20 -2.75 16.21 -15.72
C SER A 20 -3.81 15.12 -15.55
N ALA A 21 -3.53 13.87 -15.94
CA ALA A 21 -4.54 12.81 -15.83
C ALA A 21 -4.93 12.48 -14.37
N LEU A 22 -3.98 12.55 -13.44
CA LEU A 22 -4.27 12.39 -12.00
C LEU A 22 -5.03 13.60 -11.46
N ILE A 23 -4.68 14.81 -11.92
CA ILE A 23 -5.42 16.06 -11.65
C ILE A 23 -6.86 15.94 -12.14
N SER A 24 -7.12 15.26 -13.26
CA SER A 24 -8.47 15.06 -13.79
C SER A 24 -9.33 14.12 -12.93
N LEU A 25 -8.72 13.13 -12.28
CA LEU A 25 -9.43 12.30 -11.30
C LEU A 25 -9.75 13.06 -10.00
N LEU A 26 -8.80 13.86 -9.53
CA LEU A 26 -8.96 14.71 -8.33
C LEU A 26 -9.85 15.93 -8.58
N SER A 27 -9.95 16.42 -9.83
CA SER A 27 -10.83 17.52 -10.20
C SER A 27 -12.30 17.09 -10.23
N ILE A 28 -12.56 15.82 -10.57
CA ILE A 28 -13.90 15.22 -10.52
C ILE A 28 -14.31 14.92 -9.07
N ASN A 29 -13.39 14.47 -8.22
CA ASN A 29 -13.66 14.22 -6.80
C ASN A 29 -12.59 14.83 -5.90
N ARG A 30 -12.92 15.99 -5.31
CA ARG A 30 -12.02 16.72 -4.38
C ARG A 30 -11.73 15.94 -3.10
N ASN A 31 -12.55 14.95 -2.77
CA ASN A 31 -12.47 14.10 -1.58
C ASN A 31 -11.93 12.72 -1.97
N ALA A 32 -10.63 12.64 -2.25
CA ALA A 32 -9.97 11.42 -2.68
C ALA A 32 -8.91 10.96 -1.67
N ALA A 33 -8.82 9.65 -1.45
CA ALA A 33 -7.74 9.02 -0.70
C ALA A 33 -6.93 8.10 -1.62
N VAL A 34 -5.60 8.20 -1.56
CA VAL A 34 -4.68 7.40 -2.37
C VAL A 34 -3.69 6.69 -1.45
N LEU A 35 -3.65 5.36 -1.57
CA LEU A 35 -2.66 4.49 -0.94
C LEU A 35 -1.59 4.10 -1.96
N ILE A 36 -0.33 4.24 -1.59
CA ILE A 36 0.82 4.07 -2.47
C ILE A 36 1.82 3.15 -1.76
N ASP A 37 2.17 2.02 -2.39
CA ASP A 37 3.27 1.18 -1.92
C ASP A 37 4.58 1.99 -1.87
N SER A 38 5.43 1.80 -0.88
CA SER A 38 6.70 2.53 -0.81
C SER A 38 7.75 1.97 -1.79
N ASP A 39 7.61 0.70 -2.18
CA ASP A 39 8.64 -0.12 -2.87
C ASP A 39 10.02 -0.04 -2.21
N ARG A 40 10.06 0.28 -0.92
CA ARG A 40 11.33 0.32 -0.18
C ARG A 40 11.89 -1.08 -0.04
N TYR A 41 13.21 -1.21 -0.15
CA TYR A 41 13.92 -2.46 0.11
C TYR A 41 15.35 -2.17 0.59
N GLN A 42 15.82 -2.91 1.59
CA GLN A 42 17.16 -2.73 2.17
C GLN A 42 18.29 -3.35 1.31
N GLY A 43 17.92 -4.07 0.25
CA GLY A 43 18.88 -4.86 -0.54
C GLY A 43 19.34 -6.09 0.23
N LYS A 44 19.94 -7.05 -0.50
CA LYS A 44 20.54 -8.25 0.10
C LYS A 44 21.99 -8.34 -0.35
N PRO A 45 22.91 -8.92 0.46
CA PRO A 45 24.26 -9.21 0.00
C PRO A 45 24.23 -10.01 -1.32
N GLY A 46 24.93 -9.52 -2.35
CA GLY A 46 24.93 -10.13 -3.69
C GLY A 46 23.65 -9.87 -4.53
N GLY A 47 22.71 -9.07 -4.04
CA GLY A 47 21.45 -8.74 -4.72
C GLY A 47 21.37 -7.29 -5.21
N LYS A 48 20.13 -6.81 -5.38
CA LYS A 48 19.86 -5.40 -5.77
C LYS A 48 20.29 -4.45 -4.64
N LYS A 49 20.90 -3.32 -5.01
CA LYS A 49 21.27 -2.23 -4.08
C LYS A 49 20.05 -1.68 -3.34
N PRO A 50 20.11 -1.34 -2.04
CA PRO A 50 18.99 -0.77 -1.29
C PRO A 50 18.32 0.40 -2.02
N ARG A 51 16.99 0.49 -1.88
CA ARG A 51 16.20 1.65 -2.26
C ARG A 51 15.28 2.04 -1.12
N MET A 52 15.67 3.07 -0.39
CA MET A 52 14.83 3.63 0.69
C MET A 52 14.04 4.88 0.24
N ARG A 53 14.39 5.43 -0.93
CA ARG A 53 13.76 6.62 -1.50
C ARG A 53 12.62 6.22 -2.45
N LEU A 54 11.51 6.95 -2.35
CA LEU A 54 10.42 6.86 -3.31
C LEU A 54 10.91 7.20 -4.72
N ASN A 55 10.29 6.57 -5.71
CA ASN A 55 10.51 6.92 -7.11
C ASN A 55 9.90 8.29 -7.43
N GLU A 56 10.34 8.90 -8.54
CA GLU A 56 9.90 10.23 -8.95
C GLU A 56 8.38 10.32 -9.15
N THR A 57 7.77 9.30 -9.76
CA THR A 57 6.33 9.24 -9.99
C THR A 57 5.54 9.26 -8.67
N LYS A 58 5.96 8.48 -7.67
CA LYS A 58 5.32 8.40 -6.35
C LYS A 58 5.47 9.71 -5.58
N ARG A 59 6.66 10.34 -5.68
CA ARG A 59 6.88 11.66 -5.09
C ARG A 59 5.97 12.71 -5.73
N ARG A 60 5.90 12.74 -7.06
CA ARG A 60 5.04 13.67 -7.80
C ARG A 60 3.56 13.50 -7.44
N ILE A 61 3.06 12.25 -7.43
CA ILE A 61 1.67 11.95 -7.03
C ILE A 61 1.39 12.40 -5.59
N LYS A 62 2.33 12.17 -4.67
CA LYS A 62 2.21 12.63 -3.28
C LYS A 62 2.09 14.15 -3.21
N GLU A 63 2.99 14.87 -3.87
CA GLU A 63 3.00 16.34 -3.91
C GLU A 63 1.72 16.90 -4.54
N GLU A 64 1.25 16.30 -5.65
CA GLU A 64 0.00 16.70 -6.32
C GLU A 64 -1.22 16.53 -5.40
N ILE A 65 -1.33 15.42 -4.67
CA ILE A 65 -2.46 15.17 -3.76
C ILE A 65 -2.38 16.09 -2.55
N GLU A 66 -1.20 16.29 -1.98
CA GLU A 66 -0.97 17.20 -0.84
C GLU A 66 -1.27 18.67 -1.19
N ALA A 67 -1.10 19.06 -2.45
CA ALA A 67 -1.51 20.37 -2.95
C ALA A 67 -3.04 20.53 -3.05
N THR A 68 -3.81 19.44 -2.92
CA THR A 68 -5.27 19.41 -2.89
C THR A 68 -5.81 19.09 -1.49
N GLN A 69 -7.14 18.94 -1.34
CA GLN A 69 -7.77 18.46 -0.10
C GLN A 69 -7.81 16.92 0.00
N GLY A 70 -7.04 16.23 -0.84
CA GLY A 70 -6.94 14.78 -0.86
C GLY A 70 -6.11 14.22 0.30
N PHE A 71 -6.24 12.92 0.51
CA PHE A 71 -5.48 12.15 1.48
C PHE A 71 -4.46 11.28 0.74
N VAL A 72 -3.18 11.36 1.13
CA VAL A 72 -2.15 10.46 0.61
C VAL A 72 -1.56 9.62 1.74
N TRP A 73 -1.45 8.33 1.47
CA TRP A 73 -0.86 7.34 2.36
C TRP A 73 0.20 6.58 1.60
N VAL A 74 1.46 6.78 1.97
CA VAL A 74 2.56 5.94 1.52
C VAL A 74 2.81 4.87 2.58
N THR A 75 2.85 3.60 2.19
CA THR A 75 3.04 2.49 3.13
C THR A 75 4.34 2.68 3.94
N GLU A 76 4.32 2.38 5.23
CA GLU A 76 5.55 2.39 6.04
C GLU A 76 6.50 1.26 5.60
N GLY A 77 5.95 0.04 5.50
CA GLY A 77 6.59 -1.12 4.89
C GLY A 77 6.70 -1.01 3.36
N ARG A 78 7.15 -2.08 2.70
CA ARG A 78 7.37 -2.08 1.25
C ARG A 78 6.09 -1.93 0.42
N GLU A 79 5.06 -2.70 0.74
CA GLU A 79 3.77 -2.82 0.05
C GLU A 79 2.63 -2.93 1.08
N VAL A 80 1.38 -2.76 0.65
CA VAL A 80 0.21 -2.84 1.55
C VAL A 80 0.12 -4.16 2.30
N GLU A 81 0.59 -5.26 1.71
CA GLU A 81 0.61 -6.59 2.32
C GLU A 81 1.46 -6.64 3.59
N ASN A 82 2.45 -5.75 3.73
CA ASN A 82 3.27 -5.63 4.94
C ASN A 82 2.47 -5.13 6.16
N TYR A 83 1.28 -4.55 5.99
CA TYR A 83 0.43 -4.16 7.12
C TYR A 83 -0.29 -5.33 7.79
N THR A 84 -0.23 -6.53 7.22
CA THR A 84 -0.65 -7.74 7.91
C THR A 84 0.58 -8.39 8.52
N PRO A 85 0.61 -8.67 9.84
CA PRO A 85 1.73 -9.35 10.48
C PRO A 85 1.99 -10.73 9.89
N ILE A 86 3.25 -11.15 9.90
CA ILE A 86 3.68 -12.43 9.31
C ILE A 86 3.03 -13.63 10.01
N GLU A 87 2.70 -13.48 11.29
CA GLU A 87 2.01 -14.45 12.13
C GLU A 87 0.62 -14.78 11.59
N VAL A 88 -0.09 -13.80 11.03
CA VAL A 88 -1.41 -14.02 10.43
C VAL A 88 -1.27 -14.85 9.15
N TYR A 89 -0.28 -14.52 8.31
CA TYR A 89 0.03 -15.30 7.10
C TYR A 89 0.44 -16.73 7.45
N ALA A 90 1.28 -16.91 8.47
CA ALA A 90 1.74 -18.21 8.94
C ALA A 90 0.59 -19.08 9.46
N ARG A 91 -0.33 -18.48 10.25
CA ARG A 91 -1.58 -19.13 10.66
C ARG A 91 -2.43 -19.55 9.45
N ALA A 92 -2.57 -18.69 8.45
CA ALA A 92 -3.39 -18.95 7.26
C ALA A 92 -2.89 -20.12 6.41
N VAL A 93 -1.59 -20.44 6.45
CA VAL A 93 -0.98 -21.57 5.73
C VAL A 93 -0.57 -22.72 6.65
N GLY A 94 -0.85 -22.64 7.96
CA GLY A 94 -0.52 -23.68 8.94
C GLY A 94 0.98 -23.93 9.12
N LYS A 95 1.81 -22.89 9.03
CA LYS A 95 3.28 -22.97 9.14
C LYS A 95 3.79 -22.08 10.27
N VAL A 96 5.08 -22.24 10.60
CA VAL A 96 5.77 -21.40 11.58
C VAL A 96 6.10 -20.04 10.95
N ALA A 97 5.87 -18.96 11.69
CA ALA A 97 6.18 -17.60 11.24
C ALA A 97 7.69 -17.39 11.20
N PRO A 98 8.27 -17.01 10.04
CA PRO A 98 9.67 -16.58 9.97
C PRO A 98 9.83 -15.15 10.50
N GLU A 99 11.07 -14.79 10.87
CA GLU A 99 11.43 -13.38 11.02
C GLU A 99 11.48 -12.69 9.66
N VAL A 100 10.81 -11.54 9.54
CA VAL A 100 10.66 -10.81 8.29
C VAL A 100 10.83 -9.33 8.55
N ASP A 101 11.72 -8.67 7.80
CA ASP A 101 11.86 -7.21 7.82
C ASP A 101 10.65 -6.56 7.13
N GLN A 102 10.25 -5.37 7.59
CA GLN A 102 9.11 -4.62 7.06
C GLN A 102 9.22 -4.25 5.58
N TYR A 103 10.41 -4.36 4.98
CA TYR A 103 10.66 -4.09 3.56
C TYR A 103 10.80 -5.36 2.71
N GLU A 104 10.53 -6.54 3.27
CA GLU A 104 10.42 -7.78 2.50
C GLU A 104 9.13 -7.81 1.68
N GLN A 105 9.19 -8.54 0.56
CA GLN A 105 8.05 -8.75 -0.30
C GLN A 105 7.26 -9.95 0.20
N ILE A 106 6.14 -9.70 0.87
CA ILE A 106 5.41 -10.72 1.63
C ILE A 106 5.01 -11.88 0.72
N VAL A 107 4.45 -11.58 -0.45
CA VAL A 107 3.95 -12.60 -1.39
C VAL A 107 5.04 -13.44 -2.04
N GLU A 108 6.31 -13.05 -1.93
CA GLU A 108 7.47 -13.80 -2.43
C GLU A 108 8.14 -14.65 -1.34
N LEU A 109 7.66 -14.57 -0.09
CA LEU A 109 8.22 -15.36 1.00
C LEU A 109 8.01 -16.86 0.74
N PRO A 110 9.01 -17.72 1.03
CA PRO A 110 8.89 -19.17 0.86
C PRO A 110 7.69 -19.78 1.60
N LEU A 111 7.33 -19.21 2.74
CA LEU A 111 6.13 -19.54 3.52
C LEU A 111 4.86 -19.58 2.66
N LEU A 112 4.74 -18.62 1.73
CA LEU A 112 3.59 -18.36 0.89
C LEU A 112 3.74 -18.90 -0.54
N ALA A 113 4.72 -19.77 -0.79
CA ALA A 113 4.99 -20.32 -2.12
C ALA A 113 3.74 -20.98 -2.77
N GLU A 114 2.89 -21.63 -1.96
CA GLU A 114 1.63 -22.25 -2.41
C GLU A 114 0.56 -21.24 -2.86
N CYS A 115 0.67 -19.99 -2.40
CA CYS A 115 -0.23 -18.89 -2.74
C CYS A 115 0.42 -17.89 -3.71
N LYS A 116 1.61 -18.20 -4.23
CA LYS A 116 2.39 -17.31 -5.09
C LYS A 116 1.60 -16.95 -6.35
N GLY A 117 1.50 -15.66 -6.63
CA GLY A 117 0.77 -15.14 -7.80
C GLY A 117 -0.76 -15.06 -7.64
N ASN A 118 -1.33 -15.53 -6.53
CA ASN A 118 -2.77 -15.42 -6.26
C ASN A 118 -3.06 -14.59 -4.99
N LYS A 119 -2.80 -13.29 -5.09
CA LYS A 119 -3.00 -12.32 -3.99
C LYS A 119 -4.45 -12.32 -3.47
N VAL A 120 -5.42 -12.47 -4.37
CA VAL A 120 -6.85 -12.46 -4.02
C VAL A 120 -7.22 -13.67 -3.16
N ALA A 121 -6.78 -14.88 -3.56
CA ALA A 121 -7.01 -16.07 -2.74
C ALA A 121 -6.29 -16.00 -1.40
N LEU A 122 -5.07 -15.44 -1.36
CA LEU A 122 -4.35 -15.20 -0.12
C LEU A 122 -5.14 -14.25 0.80
N ALA A 123 -5.65 -13.14 0.27
CA ALA A 123 -6.45 -12.18 1.04
C ALA A 123 -7.72 -12.84 1.61
N HIS A 124 -8.43 -13.66 0.83
CA HIS A 124 -9.60 -14.40 1.31
C HIS A 124 -9.28 -15.42 2.42
N LYS A 125 -8.08 -16.00 2.42
CA LYS A 125 -7.63 -16.90 3.50
C LYS A 125 -7.22 -16.14 4.76
N VAL A 126 -6.55 -15.00 4.59
CA VAL A 126 -5.94 -14.23 5.68
C VAL A 126 -6.98 -13.38 6.39
N ALA A 127 -7.85 -12.67 5.66
CA ALA A 127 -8.79 -11.71 6.23
C ALA A 127 -9.71 -12.28 7.35
N PRO A 128 -10.24 -13.50 7.25
CA PRO A 128 -11.05 -14.09 8.33
C PRO A 128 -10.26 -14.43 9.60
N LEU A 129 -8.94 -14.56 9.49
CA LEU A 129 -8.04 -14.90 10.59
C LEU A 129 -7.41 -13.66 11.24
N THR A 130 -7.56 -12.50 10.61
CA THR A 130 -7.03 -11.22 11.11
C THR A 130 -7.89 -10.69 12.25
N ASN A 131 -7.29 -10.48 13.40
CA ASN A 131 -7.90 -9.86 14.57
C ASN A 131 -7.50 -8.38 14.67
N LEU A 132 -8.30 -7.55 15.37
CA LEU A 132 -7.95 -6.15 15.62
C LEU A 132 -6.60 -6.01 16.36
N GLU A 133 -6.34 -6.89 17.32
CA GLU A 133 -5.10 -6.89 18.10
C GLU A 133 -3.87 -7.25 17.26
N ASP A 134 -4.03 -8.03 16.19
CA ASP A 134 -2.92 -8.31 15.25
C ASP A 134 -2.50 -7.03 14.52
N LEU A 135 -3.47 -6.17 14.21
CA LEU A 135 -3.25 -4.96 13.42
C LEU A 135 -2.83 -3.76 14.28
N LYS A 136 -3.15 -3.78 15.58
CA LYS A 136 -2.78 -2.72 16.51
C LYS A 136 -1.29 -2.74 16.80
N GLY A 137 -0.64 -1.58 16.62
CA GLY A 137 0.79 -1.43 16.88
C GLY A 137 1.70 -2.04 15.81
N HIS A 138 1.13 -2.60 14.73
CA HIS A 138 1.89 -3.07 13.59
C HIS A 138 2.06 -1.94 12.57
N LEU A 139 3.30 -1.45 12.42
CA LEU A 139 3.63 -0.30 11.59
C LEU A 139 2.75 0.93 11.94
N ASP A 140 2.63 1.86 11.02
CA ASP A 140 1.83 3.07 11.13
C ASP A 140 0.34 2.85 10.78
N LEU A 141 -0.10 1.60 10.64
CA LEU A 141 -1.44 1.24 10.17
C LEU A 141 -2.54 1.94 10.97
N TRP A 142 -2.48 1.81 12.30
CA TRP A 142 -3.53 2.35 13.17
C TRP A 142 -3.61 3.87 13.10
N MET A 143 -2.44 4.53 13.16
CA MET A 143 -2.34 5.99 13.02
C MET A 143 -2.88 6.44 11.65
N ARG A 144 -2.55 5.73 10.58
CA ARG A 144 -3.00 6.07 9.22
C ARG A 144 -4.50 5.86 9.02
N LEU A 145 -5.05 4.78 9.58
CA LEU A 145 -6.49 4.54 9.60
C LEU A 145 -7.22 5.64 10.37
N ASP A 146 -6.70 6.04 11.53
CA ASP A 146 -7.27 7.14 12.30
C ASP A 146 -7.25 8.46 11.52
N LEU A 147 -6.11 8.81 10.91
CA LEU A 147 -5.99 10.00 10.06
C LEU A 147 -6.95 9.95 8.85
N LEU A 148 -7.10 8.79 8.22
CA LEU A 148 -8.03 8.59 7.11
C LEU A 148 -9.48 8.77 7.57
N CYS A 149 -9.86 8.19 8.71
CA CYS A 149 -11.20 8.36 9.29
C CYS A 149 -11.49 9.83 9.62
N HIS A 150 -10.53 10.55 10.22
CA HIS A 150 -10.65 11.98 10.47
C HIS A 150 -10.83 12.78 9.18
N GLN A 151 -10.06 12.46 8.14
CA GLN A 151 -10.18 13.13 6.85
C GLN A 151 -11.53 12.85 6.18
N ILE A 152 -12.04 11.62 6.27
CA ILE A 152 -13.38 11.27 5.76
C ILE A 152 -14.48 12.01 6.53
N ARG A 153 -14.36 12.18 7.86
CA ARG A 153 -15.32 12.99 8.65
C ARG A 153 -15.33 14.44 8.18
N ARG A 154 -14.14 15.03 8.02
CA ARG A 154 -13.97 16.39 7.50
C ARG A 154 -14.61 16.58 6.13
N TRP A 155 -14.44 15.62 5.21
CA TRP A 155 -15.07 15.65 3.89
C TRP A 155 -16.60 15.61 3.93
N ASN A 156 -17.18 15.05 4.99
CA ASN A 156 -18.62 14.97 5.21
C ASN A 156 -19.17 16.10 6.11
N GLY A 157 -18.34 17.08 6.49
CA GLY A 157 -18.76 18.20 7.35
C GLY A 157 -18.94 17.85 8.83
N ASN A 158 -18.36 16.73 9.28
CA ASN A 158 -18.34 16.28 10.68
C ASN A 158 -17.00 16.53 11.35
#